data_AF-A0A2V5ZME0-F1
#
_entry.id   AF-A0A2V5ZME0-F1
#
_cell.length_a   1.000
_cell.length_b   1.000
_cell.length_c   1.000
_cell.angle_alpha   90.00
_cell.angle_beta   90.00
_cell.angle_gamma   90.00
#
_symmetry.space_group_name_H-M   'P 1'
#
loop_
_entity.id
_entity.type
_entity.pdbx_description
1 polymer ?
#
loop_
_entity_poly.entity_id
_entity_poly.type
_entity_poly.pdbx_seq_one_letter_code
_entity_poly.pdbx_strand_id
1 'polypeptide(L)'
;MKWEKSKDNPIFAPSNGNEDEIASFTATKWNDQFWAAYAVPREVNEEPQVELARSDDGIVWQSTGQIKGLAFEIGGAISAQPCLYADGPILHLWWIGREGGKSFLCHSI
;
A
#
# COMPACT_ATOMS: atom_id res chain seq x y z
N MET A 1 21.67 -1.74 17.38
CA MET A 1 21.04 -2.08 16.10
C MET A 1 21.58 -1.13 15.05
N LYS A 2 22.06 -1.62 13.91
CA LYS A 2 22.56 -0.78 12.80
C LYS A 2 21.76 -1.12 11.56
N TRP A 3 21.19 -0.10 10.93
CA TRP A 3 20.49 -0.22 9.66
C TRP A 3 21.49 -0.06 8.52
N GLU A 4 21.37 -0.88 7.47
CA GLU A 4 22.19 -0.79 6.26
C GLU A 4 21.28 -0.70 5.03
N LYS A 5 21.61 0.20 4.11
CA LYS A 5 20.84 0.38 2.87
C LYS A 5 21.10 -0.81 1.94
N SER A 6 20.03 -1.46 1.47
CA SER A 6 20.16 -2.49 0.42
C SER A 6 20.75 -1.91 -0.87
N LYS A 7 21.59 -2.69 -1.55
CA LYS A 7 22.15 -2.35 -2.86
C LYS A 7 21.11 -2.42 -3.97
N ASP A 8 20.04 -3.18 -3.77
CA ASP A 8 18.98 -3.45 -4.75
C ASP A 8 17.85 -2.40 -4.70
N ASN A 9 18.09 -1.25 -4.07
CA ASN A 9 17.10 -0.17 -4.00
C ASN A 9 16.97 0.58 -5.35
N PRO A 10 15.74 0.94 -5.79
CA PRO A 10 14.45 0.61 -5.18
C PRO A 10 14.08 -0.85 -5.39
N ILE A 11 13.62 -1.52 -4.33
CA ILE A 11 13.24 -2.95 -4.37
C ILE A 11 11.82 -3.17 -4.92
N PHE A 12 11.07 -2.10 -5.15
CA PHE A 12 9.71 -2.14 -5.68
C PHE A 12 9.43 -0.91 -6.55
N ALA A 13 8.79 -1.14 -7.69
CA ALA A 13 8.28 -0.13 -8.61
C ALA A 13 6.93 -0.62 -9.17
N PRO A 14 5.92 0.27 -9.35
CA PRO A 14 4.63 -0.13 -9.92
C PRO A 14 4.77 -0.62 -11.36
N SER A 15 3.84 -1.49 -11.76
CA SER A 15 3.83 -2.17 -13.07
C SER A 15 3.71 -1.24 -14.27
N ASN A 16 3.29 0.01 -14.09
CA ASN A 16 2.95 0.95 -15.17
C ASN A 16 4.13 1.84 -15.61
N GLY A 17 5.31 1.68 -15.02
CA GLY A 17 6.54 2.36 -15.45
C GLY A 17 7.17 3.19 -14.36
N ASN A 18 8.40 3.66 -14.63
CA ASN A 18 9.27 4.38 -13.71
C ASN A 18 8.79 5.81 -13.35
N GLU A 19 7.59 6.20 -13.78
CA GLU A 19 7.05 7.55 -13.56
C GLU A 19 5.97 7.59 -12.46
N ASP A 20 5.44 6.45 -12.03
CA ASP A 20 4.46 6.39 -10.94
C ASP A 20 5.16 6.40 -9.58
N GLU A 21 4.92 7.45 -8.79
CA GLU A 21 5.44 7.57 -7.42
C GLU A 21 4.66 6.65 -6.48
N ILE A 22 5.33 5.84 -5.66
CA ILE A 22 4.64 5.10 -4.59
C ILE A 22 4.47 6.05 -3.41
N ALA A 23 3.23 6.48 -3.16
CA ALA A 23 2.94 7.44 -2.10
C ALA A 23 3.00 6.81 -0.69
N SER A 24 2.79 5.49 -0.59
CA SER A 24 2.79 4.77 0.69
C SER A 24 3.02 3.28 0.48
N PHE A 25 3.79 2.64 1.36
CA PHE A 25 4.02 1.19 1.36
C PHE A 25 3.98 0.66 2.80
N THR A 26 3.03 -0.22 3.11
CA THR A 26 2.99 -0.98 4.36
C THR A 26 3.12 -2.46 4.04
N ALA A 27 3.82 -3.21 4.88
CA ALA A 27 4.00 -4.65 4.67
C ALA A 27 3.95 -5.42 5.98
N THR A 28 3.47 -6.66 5.89
CA THR A 28 3.45 -7.62 6.99
C THR A 28 3.75 -9.04 6.47
N LYS A 29 4.15 -9.94 7.36
CA LYS A 29 4.27 -11.37 7.03
C LYS A 29 2.94 -12.06 7.30
N TRP A 30 2.42 -12.79 6.33
CA TRP A 30 1.16 -13.53 6.40
C TRP A 30 1.26 -14.82 5.58
N ASN A 31 0.90 -15.96 6.17
CA ASN A 31 0.98 -17.30 5.54
C ASN A 31 2.33 -17.59 4.85
N ASP A 32 3.43 -17.37 5.57
CA ASP A 32 4.82 -17.56 5.10
C ASP A 32 5.27 -16.70 3.91
N GLN A 33 4.45 -15.73 3.51
CA GLN A 33 4.80 -14.73 2.49
C GLN A 33 4.74 -13.33 3.09
N PHE A 34 5.39 -12.38 2.44
CA PHE A 34 5.20 -10.96 2.72
C PHE A 34 4.08 -10.42 1.84
N TRP A 35 3.19 -9.65 2.46
CA TRP A 35 2.10 -8.94 1.80
C TRP A 35 2.26 -7.46 2.06
N ALA A 36 1.99 -6.65 1.05
CA ALA A 36 2.03 -5.22 1.11
C ALA A 36 0.77 -4.60 0.55
N ALA A 37 0.39 -3.45 1.12
CA ALA A 37 -0.60 -2.54 0.56
C ALA A 37 0.12 -1.24 0.27
N TYR A 38 -0.12 -0.69 -0.91
CA TYR A 38 0.49 0.55 -1.33
C TYR A 38 -0.51 1.42 -2.08
N ALA A 39 -0.33 2.73 -1.96
CA ALA A 39 -1.14 3.70 -2.66
C ALA A 39 -0.41 4.18 -3.91
N VAL A 40 -1.07 4.10 -5.06
CA VAL A 40 -0.59 4.66 -6.32
C VAL A 40 -1.36 5.97 -6.57
N PRO A 41 -0.68 7.13 -6.56
CA PRO A 41 -1.24 8.38 -7.04
C PRO A 41 -1.48 8.24 -8.54
N ARG A 42 -2.71 8.49 -8.97
CA ARG A 42 -3.06 8.57 -10.38
C ARG A 42 -3.15 10.03 -10.81
N GLU A 43 -3.27 10.25 -12.12
CA GLU A 43 -3.34 11.58 -12.71
C GLU A 43 -4.35 12.49 -12.00
N VAL A 44 -4.14 13.80 -12.13
CA VAL A 44 -5.05 14.82 -11.59
C VAL A 44 -6.47 14.52 -12.08
N ASN A 45 -7.38 14.22 -11.14
CA ASN A 45 -8.79 13.82 -11.29
C ASN A 45 -9.11 12.31 -11.20
N GLU A 46 -8.11 11.43 -11.01
CA GLU A 46 -8.39 10.03 -10.68
C GLU A 46 -8.35 9.78 -9.17
N GLU A 47 -9.29 8.96 -8.68
CA GLU A 47 -9.23 8.49 -7.30
C GLU A 47 -7.98 7.61 -7.12
N PRO A 48 -7.17 7.89 -6.09
CA PRO A 48 -5.99 7.09 -5.82
C PRO A 48 -6.36 5.67 -5.47
N GLN A 49 -5.51 4.75 -5.89
CA GLN A 49 -5.81 3.33 -5.79
C GLN A 49 -4.91 2.67 -4.76
N VAL A 50 -5.52 1.85 -3.91
CA VAL A 50 -4.77 0.92 -3.06
C VAL A 50 -4.61 -0.37 -3.83
N GLU A 51 -3.36 -0.76 -3.99
CA GLU A 51 -2.96 -2.02 -4.62
C GLU A 51 -2.29 -2.92 -3.59
N LEU A 52 -2.31 -4.22 -3.89
CA LEU A 52 -1.61 -5.23 -3.11
C LEU A 52 -0.39 -5.73 -3.88
N ALA A 53 0.66 -6.04 -3.13
CA ALA A 53 1.81 -6.77 -3.63
C ALA A 53 2.17 -7.91 -2.68
N ARG A 54 2.82 -8.94 -3.22
CA ARG A 54 3.37 -10.05 -2.46
C ARG A 54 4.86 -10.22 -2.72
N SER A 55 5.57 -10.78 -1.75
CA SER A 55 6.97 -11.16 -1.89
C SER A 55 7.25 -12.42 -1.08
N ASP A 56 8.13 -13.28 -1.59
CA ASP A 56 8.57 -14.49 -0.87
C ASP A 56 9.80 -14.19 0.02
N ASP A 57 10.56 -13.12 -0.27
CA ASP A 57 11.82 -12.78 0.38
C ASP A 57 11.85 -11.37 1.02
N GLY A 58 10.79 -10.59 0.81
CA GLY A 58 10.67 -9.20 1.27
C GLY A 58 11.46 -8.20 0.40
N ILE A 59 12.08 -8.66 -0.68
CA ILE A 59 12.93 -7.87 -1.59
C ILE A 59 12.29 -7.79 -2.97
N VAL A 60 11.91 -8.92 -3.56
CA VAL A 60 11.27 -8.94 -4.88
C VAL A 60 9.76 -8.96 -4.71
N TRP A 61 9.11 -7.89 -5.14
CA TRP A 61 7.67 -7.69 -4.98
C TRP A 61 6.92 -7.84 -6.30
N GLN A 62 5.76 -8.49 -6.24
CA GLN A 62 4.87 -8.71 -7.38
C GLN A 62 3.50 -8.13 -7.05
N SER A 63 2.98 -7.26 -7.91
CA SER A 63 1.59 -6.78 -7.79
C SER A 63 0.62 -7.96 -7.87
N THR A 64 -0.34 -8.01 -6.95
CA THR A 64 -1.42 -9.01 -6.92
C THR A 64 -2.77 -8.43 -7.33
N GLY A 65 -2.83 -7.12 -7.55
CA GLY A 65 -3.99 -6.41 -8.10
C GLY A 65 -4.47 -5.26 -7.21
N GLN A 66 -5.54 -4.62 -7.67
CA GLN A 66 -6.19 -3.51 -6.99
C GLN A 66 -7.21 -3.99 -5.97
N ILE A 67 -7.28 -3.31 -4.81
CA ILE A 67 -8.39 -3.46 -3.88
C ILE A 67 -9.55 -2.55 -4.34
N LYS A 68 -10.63 -3.15 -4.84
CA LYS A 68 -11.79 -2.42 -5.36
C LYS A 68 -12.69 -1.91 -4.24
N GLY A 69 -13.31 -0.75 -4.45
CA GLY A 69 -14.36 -0.23 -3.57
C GLY A 69 -13.85 0.45 -2.29
N LEU A 70 -12.54 0.68 -2.16
CA LEU A 70 -12.00 1.50 -1.08
C LEU A 70 -12.08 2.98 -1.49
N ALA A 71 -12.85 3.78 -0.75
CA ALA A 71 -12.76 5.23 -0.86
C ALA A 71 -11.41 5.67 -0.26
N PHE A 72 -10.47 6.09 -1.10
CA PHE A 72 -9.13 6.52 -0.71
C PHE A 72 -8.86 7.93 -1.23
N GLU A 73 -8.15 8.77 -0.48
CA GLU A 73 -7.70 10.08 -0.94
C GLU A 73 -6.20 10.23 -0.68
N ILE A 74 -5.45 10.68 -1.69
CA ILE A 74 -4.11 11.24 -1.55
C ILE A 74 -4.32 12.76 -1.60
N GLY A 75 -4.90 13.27 -0.53
CA GLY A 75 -5.01 14.71 -0.30
C GLY A 75 -3.68 15.22 0.24
N GLY A 76 -3.25 16.42 -0.18
CA GLY A 76 -1.96 16.98 0.24
C GLY A 76 -1.72 17.01 1.76
N ALA A 77 -0.46 17.24 2.15
CA ALA A 77 0.12 17.33 3.50
C ALA A 77 -0.09 16.15 4.47
N ILE A 78 -1.16 15.36 4.36
CA ILE A 78 -1.39 14.15 5.17
C ILE A 78 -1.17 12.94 4.26
N SER A 79 -0.05 12.25 4.44
CA SER A 79 0.18 10.94 3.83
C SER A 79 -0.83 9.97 4.44
N ALA A 80 -1.98 9.78 3.80
CA ALA A 80 -2.92 8.73 4.13
C ALA A 80 -2.28 7.41 3.72
N GLN A 81 -1.67 6.71 4.68
CA GLN A 81 -0.99 5.44 4.43
C GLN A 81 -1.92 4.29 4.81
N PRO A 82 -2.16 3.29 3.93
CA PRO A 82 -2.76 2.05 4.38
C PRO A 82 -1.85 1.41 5.44
N CYS A 83 -2.46 0.71 6.38
CA CYS A 83 -1.76 -0.10 7.38
C CYS A 83 -2.23 -1.55 7.28
N LEU A 84 -1.29 -2.48 7.18
CA LEU A 84 -1.56 -3.91 7.15
C LEU A 84 -1.12 -4.58 8.45
N TYR A 85 -1.94 -5.51 8.93
CA TYR A 85 -1.63 -6.38 10.06
C TYR A 85 -2.17 -7.78 9.81
N ALA A 86 -1.40 -8.80 10.19
CA ALA A 86 -1.81 -10.18 10.09
C ALA A 86 -2.12 -10.73 11.49
N ASP A 87 -3.33 -11.25 11.68
CA ASP A 87 -3.77 -11.95 12.88
C ASP A 87 -4.18 -13.39 12.50
N GLY A 88 -3.23 -14.32 12.63
CA GLY A 88 -3.40 -15.70 12.18
C GLY A 88 -3.84 -15.76 10.70
N PRO A 89 -5.03 -16.31 10.39
CA PRO A 89 -5.52 -16.41 9.02
C PRO A 89 -6.15 -15.11 8.50
N ILE A 90 -6.24 -14.04 9.30
CA ILE A 90 -6.93 -12.79 8.92
C ILE A 90 -5.89 -11.72 8.57
N LEU A 91 -6.10 -11.03 7.45
CA LEU A 91 -5.31 -9.87 7.05
C LEU A 91 -6.15 -8.61 7.22
N HIS A 92 -5.81 -7.78 8.19
CA HIS A 92 -6.48 -6.52 8.45
C HIS A 92 -5.85 -5.38 7.66
N LEU A 93 -6.70 -4.53 7.09
CA LEU A 93 -6.33 -3.30 6.41
C LEU A 93 -7.03 -2.12 7.06
N TRP A 94 -6.28 -1.10 7.47
CA TRP A 94 -6.82 0.22 7.84
C TRP A 94 -6.37 1.29 6.86
N TRP A 95 -7.22 2.27 6.61
CA TRP A 95 -6.89 3.43 5.79
C TRP A 95 -7.70 4.66 6.23
N ILE A 96 -7.31 5.83 5.74
CA ILE A 96 -8.11 7.05 5.89
C ILE A 96 -9.00 7.19 4.66
N GLY A 97 -10.31 6.96 4.84
CA GLY A 97 -11.33 7.20 3.82
C GLY A 97 -11.99 8.57 3.97
N ARG A 98 -12.75 9.01 2.97
CA ARG A 98 -13.48 10.28 3.00
C ARG A 98 -14.92 10.13 2.51
N GLU A 99 -15.85 10.72 3.24
CA GLU A 99 -17.27 10.78 2.86
C GLU A 99 -17.84 12.14 3.25
N GLY A 100 -18.58 12.80 2.34
CA GLY A 100 -19.20 14.10 2.62
C GLY A 100 -18.22 15.19 3.07
N GLY A 101 -16.98 15.17 2.56
CA GLY A 101 -15.93 16.12 2.91
C GLY A 101 -15.19 15.86 4.22
N LYS A 102 -15.54 14.81 4.97
CA LYS A 102 -14.92 14.42 6.26
C LYS A 102 -14.07 13.16 6.13
N SER A 103 -12.94 13.12 6.84
CA SER A 103 -12.05 11.96 6.88
C SER A 103 -12.43 11.00 8.01
N PHE A 104 -12.29 9.70 7.76
CA PHE A 104 -12.62 8.63 8.70
C PHE A 104 -11.51 7.57 8.70
N LEU A 105 -11.27 6.95 9.86
CA LEU A 105 -10.51 5.71 9.92
C LEU A 105 -11.41 4.56 9.46
N CYS A 106 -11.02 3.91 8.38
CA CYS A 106 -11.72 2.78 7.78
C CYS A 106 -10.97 1.47 8.05
N HIS A 107 -11.67 0.34 7.91
CA HIS A 107 -11.15 -1.00 8.18
C HIS A 107 -11.76 -2.05 7.24
N SER A 108 -10.96 -3.02 6.83
CA SER A 108 -11.37 -4.22 6.05
C SER A 108 -10.59 -5.44 6.53
N ILE A 109 -11.17 -6.61 6.30
CA ILE A 109 -10.57 -7.94 6.43
C ILE A 109 -10.69 -8.72 5.12
#